data_AF-A0A8X6M0I8-F1
#
_entry.id   AF-A0A8X6M0I8-F1
#
_cell.length_a   1.000
_cell.length_b   1.000
_cell.length_c   1.000
_cell.angle_alpha   90.00
_cell.angle_beta   90.00
_cell.angle_gamma   90.00
#
_symmetry.space_group_name_H-M   'P 1'
#
loop_
_entity.id
_entity.type
_entity.pdbx_description
1 polymer ?
#
loop_
_entity_poly.entity_id
_entity_poly.type
_entity_poly.pdbx_seq_one_letter_code
_entity_poly.pdbx_strand_id
1 'polypeptide(L)'
;MSIIENIDKITEIIEVDQHISSRSITQKLNIDHMTVLNHLHIPGFDMNLNVWVPHQLNRENMIDQISICEALAKQNKIDTFL
;
A
#
# COMPACT_ATOMS: atom_id res chain seq x y z
N MET A 1 15.23 -17.50 6.70
CA MET A 1 14.98 -16.24 6.00
C MET A 1 14.59 -15.22 7.06
N SER A 2 15.28 -14.09 7.12
CA SER A 2 15.00 -13.03 8.10
C SER A 2 13.73 -12.26 7.70
N ILE A 3 13.06 -11.63 8.67
CA ILE A 3 11.89 -10.75 8.45
C ILE A 3 12.19 -9.70 7.35
N ILE A 4 13.43 -9.19 7.32
CA ILE A 4 13.88 -8.16 6.37
C ILE A 4 14.01 -8.75 4.95
N GLU A 5 14.61 -9.94 4.82
CA GLU A 5 14.79 -10.61 3.51
C GLU A 5 13.45 -10.98 2.84
N ASN A 6 12.39 -11.19 3.63
CA ASN A 6 11.05 -11.45 3.09
C ASN A 6 10.41 -10.17 2.54
N ILE A 7 10.63 -9.01 3.17
CA ILE A 7 10.04 -7.74 2.74
C ILE A 7 10.61 -7.34 1.38
N ASP A 8 11.93 -7.36 1.23
CA ASP A 8 12.60 -6.96 -0.03
C ASP A 8 12.10 -7.79 -1.23
N LYS A 9 11.92 -9.09 -1.04
CA LYS A 9 11.41 -10.00 -2.08
C LYS A 9 9.94 -9.78 -2.42
N ILE A 10 9.11 -9.47 -1.43
CA ILE A 10 7.70 -9.13 -1.65
C ILE A 10 7.60 -7.83 -2.42
N THR A 11 8.41 -6.83 -2.06
CA THR A 11 8.48 -5.54 -2.75
C THR A 11 8.94 -5.71 -4.20
N GLU A 12 10.00 -6.47 -4.47
CA GLU A 12 10.48 -6.75 -5.83
C GLU A 12 9.38 -7.40 -6.70
N ILE A 13 8.61 -8.33 -6.13
CA ILE A 13 7.51 -8.98 -6.85
C ILE A 13 6.38 -8.00 -7.19
N ILE A 14 6.05 -7.09 -6.27
CA ILE A 14 5.00 -6.08 -6.47
C ILE A 14 5.43 -5.01 -7.46
N GLU A 15 6.71 -4.61 -7.46
CA GLU A 15 7.28 -3.69 -8.44
C GLU A 15 7.22 -4.25 -9.87
N VAL A 16 7.40 -5.57 -10.02
CA VAL A 16 7.27 -6.27 -11.32
C VAL A 16 5.81 -6.46 -11.73
N ASP A 17 4.93 -6.82 -10.80
CA ASP A 17 3.50 -7.05 -11.05
C ASP A 17 2.64 -6.50 -9.90
N GLN A 18 2.20 -5.26 -10.07
CA GLN A 18 1.35 -4.57 -9.10
C GLN A 18 -0.04 -5.20 -8.92
N HIS A 19 -0.47 -6.12 -9.79
CA HIS A 19 -1.77 -6.79 -9.70
C HIS A 19 -1.69 -8.19 -9.08
N ILE A 20 -0.49 -8.61 -8.69
CA ILE A 20 -0.28 -9.95 -8.16
C ILE A 20 -1.08 -10.18 -6.87
N SER A 21 -1.77 -11.32 -6.76
CA SER A 21 -2.49 -11.64 -5.51
C SER A 21 -1.54 -12.04 -4.39
N SER A 22 -1.90 -11.76 -3.13
CA SER A 22 -1.12 -12.22 -1.96
C SER A 22 -0.94 -13.75 -1.93
N ARG A 23 -1.92 -14.50 -2.42
CA ARG A 23 -1.83 -15.96 -2.57
C ARG A 23 -0.78 -16.37 -3.60
N SER A 24 -0.67 -15.66 -4.72
CA SER A 24 0.36 -15.89 -5.73
C SER A 24 1.75 -15.55 -5.19
N ILE A 25 1.88 -14.53 -4.34
CA ILE A 25 3.13 -14.21 -3.63
C ILE A 25 3.52 -15.37 -2.69
N THR A 26 2.59 -15.88 -1.88
CA THR A 26 2.79 -17.06 -1.02
C THR A 26 3.34 -18.24 -1.82
N GLN A 27 2.74 -18.52 -2.98
CA GLN A 27 3.18 -19.62 -3.84
C GLN A 27 4.57 -19.40 -4.44
N LYS A 28 4.87 -18.17 -4.90
CA LYS A 28 6.19 -17.82 -5.49
C LYS A 28 7.31 -17.88 -4.46
N LEU A 29 7.06 -17.39 -3.25
CA LEU A 29 8.07 -17.28 -2.20
C LEU A 29 8.11 -18.50 -1.27
N ASN A 30 7.12 -19.40 -1.36
CA ASN A 30 6.94 -20.55 -0.48
C ASN A 30 6.98 -20.16 1.01
N ILE A 31 6.29 -19.07 1.34
CA ILE A 31 6.15 -18.57 2.71
C ILE A 31 4.68 -18.54 3.11
N ASP A 32 4.41 -18.61 4.41
CA ASP A 32 3.05 -18.62 4.93
C ASP A 32 2.25 -17.36 4.52
N HIS A 33 0.94 -17.53 4.30
CA HIS A 33 0.08 -16.44 3.82
C HIS A 33 -0.05 -15.32 4.86
N MET A 34 -0.12 -15.63 6.15
CA MET A 34 -0.14 -14.60 7.19
C MET A 34 1.18 -13.84 7.26
N THR A 35 2.29 -14.51 6.97
CA THR A 35 3.60 -13.86 6.86
C THR A 35 3.58 -12.83 5.72
N VAL A 36 3.06 -13.18 4.54
CA VAL A 36 2.88 -12.21 3.43
C VAL A 36 2.00 -11.03 3.85
N LEU A 37 0.84 -11.28 4.46
CA LEU A 37 -0.08 -10.20 4.87
C LEU A 37 0.55 -9.25 5.89
N ASN A 38 1.22 -9.79 6.92
CA ASN A 38 1.93 -8.98 7.92
C ASN A 38 3.02 -8.12 7.27
N HIS A 39 3.75 -8.70 6.32
CA HIS A 39 4.80 -8.00 5.57
C HIS A 39 4.28 -7.06 4.50
N LEU A 40 2.99 -7.07 4.13
CA LEU A 40 2.41 -6.03 3.26
C LEU A 40 1.91 -4.84 4.08
N HIS A 41 1.43 -5.12 5.29
CA HIS A 41 0.99 -4.10 6.23
C HIS A 41 2.14 -3.22 6.75
N ILE A 42 3.28 -3.83 7.12
CA ILE A 42 4.46 -3.13 7.64
C ILE A 42 5.06 -2.08 6.67
N PRO A 43 5.32 -2.40 5.38
CA PRO A 43 5.83 -1.44 4.39
C PRO A 43 4.77 -0.46 3.91
N GLY A 44 3.53 -0.54 4.42
CA GLY A 44 2.43 0.30 3.98
C GLY A 44 2.09 0.02 2.53
N PHE A 45 1.95 -1.22 2.08
CA PHE A 45 1.31 -1.48 0.78
C PHE A 45 -0.19 -1.67 1.02
N ASP A 46 -1.01 -0.88 0.33
CA ASP A 46 -2.46 -1.05 0.32
C ASP A 46 -2.93 -1.52 -1.07
N MET A 47 -3.87 -2.47 -1.06
CA MET A 47 -4.49 -2.97 -2.29
C MET A 47 -5.69 -2.08 -2.62
N ASN A 48 -5.52 -1.14 -3.53
CA ASN A 48 -6.60 -0.28 -4.03
C ASN A 48 -7.05 -0.76 -5.41
N LEU A 49 -8.34 -1.05 -5.60
CA LEU A 49 -8.92 -1.51 -6.87
C LEU A 49 -8.16 -2.70 -7.52
N ASN A 50 -7.65 -3.63 -6.72
CA ASN A 50 -6.81 -4.76 -7.15
C ASN A 50 -5.41 -4.36 -7.68
N VAL A 51 -4.89 -3.24 -7.20
CA VAL A 51 -3.53 -2.75 -7.48
C VAL A 51 -2.82 -2.50 -6.17
N TRP A 52 -1.62 -3.03 -6.01
CA TRP A 52 -0.75 -2.67 -4.90
C TRP A 52 -0.20 -1.27 -5.10
N VAL A 53 -0.49 -0.38 -4.16
CA VAL A 53 0.05 0.97 -4.13
C VAL A 53 0.98 1.08 -2.92
N PRO A 54 2.25 1.50 -3.10
CA PRO A 54 3.11 1.85 -1.98
C PRO A 54 2.49 3.05 -1.25
N HIS A 55 1.85 2.78 -0.13
CA HIS A 55 1.41 3.77 0.84
C HIS A 55 2.58 4.15 1.75
N GLN A 56 3.62 4.75 1.15
CA GLN A 56 4.64 5.45 1.92
C GLN A 56 4.06 6.77 2.43
N LEU A 57 3.30 6.70 3.53
CA LEU A 57 3.02 7.86 4.37
C LEU A 57 4.29 8.25 5.13
N ASN A 58 5.19 8.97 4.47
CA ASN A 58 6.15 9.78 5.21
C ASN A 58 5.36 10.92 5.92
N ARG A 59 5.91 11.49 7.01
CA ARG A 59 5.20 12.55 7.77
C ARG A 59 4.81 13.75 6.91
N GLU A 60 5.59 14.06 5.89
CA GLU A 60 5.35 15.19 4.98
C GLU A 60 4.14 14.91 4.07
N ASN A 61 4.08 13.73 3.48
CA ASN A 61 2.97 13.22 2.68
C ASN A 61 1.67 13.13 3.51
N MET A 62 1.75 12.84 4.82
CA MET A 62 0.58 12.91 5.71
C MET A 62 0.05 14.34 5.85
N ILE A 63 0.92 15.32 6.07
CA ILE A 63 0.51 16.72 6.24
C ILE A 63 -0.08 17.25 4.93
N ASP A 64 0.53 16.91 3.80
CA ASP A 64 0.03 17.27 2.48
C ASP A 64 -1.33 16.63 2.19
N GLN A 65 -1.52 15.34 2.50
CA GLN A 65 -2.82 14.68 2.37
C GLN A 65 -3.88 15.29 3.28
N ILE A 66 -3.55 15.62 4.53
CA ILE A 66 -4.48 16.30 5.45
C ILE A 66 -4.87 17.66 4.87
N SER A 67 -3.90 18.44 4.39
CA SER A 67 -4.13 19.76 3.80
C SER A 67 -5.02 19.70 2.56
N ILE A 68 -4.78 18.74 1.66
CA ILE A 68 -5.61 18.50 0.48
C ILE A 68 -7.03 18.10 0.89
N CYS A 69 -7.19 17.18 1.84
CA CYS A 69 -8.50 16.77 2.35
C CYS A 69 -9.28 17.95 2.96
N GLU A 70 -8.62 18.79 3.76
CA GLU A 70 -9.24 19.98 4.35
C GLU A 70 -9.67 21.00 3.28
N ALA A 71 -8.85 21.21 2.25
CA ALA A 71 -9.15 22.12 1.14
C ALA A 71 -10.36 21.62 0.35
N LEU A 72 -10.40 20.33 0.01
CA LEU A 72 -11.55 19.70 -0.66
C LEU A 72 -12.82 19.76 0.18
N ALA A 73 -12.73 19.49 1.49
CA ALA A 73 -13.87 19.60 2.40
C ALA A 73 -14.41 21.04 2.50
N LYS A 74 -13.54 22.05 2.42
CA LYS A 74 -13.93 23.46 2.35
C LYS A 74 -14.58 23.79 1.00
N GLN A 75 -14.02 23.30 -0.10
CA GLN A 75 -14.58 23.49 -1.43
C GLN A 75 -15.99 22.90 -1.54
N ASN A 76 -16.19 21.66 -1.08
CA ASN A 76 -17.50 21.01 -1.08
C ASN A 76 -18.58 21.73 -0.25
N LYS A 77 -18.17 22.56 0.73
CA LYS A 77 -19.09 23.41 1.51
C LYS A 77 -19.47 24.70 0.78
N ILE A 78 -18.69 25.14 -0.19
CA ILE A 78 -18.88 26.42 -0.91
C ILE A 78 -19.52 26.17 -2.28
N ASP A 79 -19.03 25.18 -3.01
CA ASP A 79 -19.53 24.78 -4.32
C ASP A 79 -19.72 23.27 -4.27
N THR A 80 -20.98 22.85 -4.18
CA THR A 80 -21.32 21.43 -4.14
C THR A 80 -21.01 20.87 -5.52
N PHE A 81 -19.86 20.24 -5.69
CA PHE A 81 -19.64 19.33 -6.81
C PHE A 81 -20.39 18.02 -6.53
N LEU A 82 -21.71 18.11 -6.41
CA LEU A 82 -22.72 17.04 -6.50
C LEU A 82 -24.09 17.67 -6.78
#